data_AF-M6JR77-F1
#
_entry.id   AF-M6JR77-F1
#
_cell.length_a   1.000
_cell.length_b   1.000
_cell.length_c   1.000
_cell.angle_alpha   90.00
_cell.angle_beta   90.00
_cell.angle_gamma   90.00
#
_symmetry.space_group_name_H-M   'P 1'
#
loop_
_entity.id
_entity.type
_entity.pdbx_description
1 polymer ?
#
loop_
_entity_poly.entity_id
_entity_poly.type
_entity_poly.pdbx_seq_one_letter_code
_entity_poly.pdbx_strand_id
1 'polypeptide(L)'
;MNQEEFAATIFLSQSQLSKLENDETETSEQTAFIIEIVHKFRMEWVLNGKGSKIAIIDDLKEEYTSKFKSVDLLFRKMEIYPKSKKSFDSYFKLSEKQRNVVDQIIDCLLEK
;
A
#
# COMPACT_ATOMS: atom_id res chain seq x y z
N MET A 1 -10.34 -5.98 -20.80
CA MET A 1 -9.17 -5.88 -19.91
C MET A 1 -8.72 -7.29 -19.60
N ASN A 2 -7.50 -7.64 -19.96
CA ASN A 2 -6.91 -8.93 -19.56
C ASN A 2 -6.40 -8.86 -18.10
N GLN A 3 -5.99 -9.99 -17.54
CA GLN A 3 -5.58 -10.09 -16.13
C GLN A 3 -4.33 -9.24 -15.82
N GLU A 4 -3.38 -9.16 -16.74
CA GLU A 4 -2.15 -8.37 -16.59
C GLU A 4 -2.46 -6.86 -16.58
N GLU A 5 -3.30 -6.40 -17.52
CA GLU A 5 -3.79 -5.03 -17.60
C GLU A 5 -4.52 -4.64 -16.32
N PHE A 6 -5.39 -5.53 -15.79
CA PHE A 6 -6.07 -5.27 -14.52
C PHE A 6 -5.09 -5.20 -13.35
N ALA A 7 -4.17 -6.16 -13.23
CA ALA A 7 -3.16 -6.17 -12.17
C ALA A 7 -2.34 -4.86 -12.14
N ALA A 8 -1.94 -4.37 -13.31
CA ALA A 8 -1.20 -3.11 -13.43
C ALA A 8 -1.98 -1.90 -12.90
N THR A 9 -3.29 -1.82 -13.16
CA THR A 9 -4.14 -0.71 -12.69
C THR A 9 -4.29 -0.65 -11.17
N ILE A 10 -4.03 -1.76 -10.48
CA ILE A 10 -4.09 -1.87 -9.02
C ILE A 10 -2.70 -2.05 -8.39
N PHE A 11 -1.64 -1.78 -9.18
CA PHE A 11 -0.24 -1.83 -8.77
C PHE A 11 0.22 -3.21 -8.27
N LEU A 12 -0.32 -4.28 -8.83
CA LEU A 12 0.10 -5.65 -8.60
C LEU A 12 0.77 -6.25 -9.84
N SER A 13 1.62 -7.26 -9.64
CA SER A 13 2.02 -8.16 -10.72
C SER A 13 0.90 -9.17 -11.04
N GLN A 14 0.88 -9.70 -12.26
CA GLN A 14 -0.07 -10.75 -12.66
C GLN A 14 0.00 -11.97 -11.72
N SER A 15 1.21 -12.34 -11.28
CA SER A 15 1.39 -13.44 -10.32
C SER A 15 0.72 -13.15 -8.98
N GLN A 16 0.86 -11.93 -8.45
CA GLN A 16 0.19 -11.55 -7.20
C GLN A 16 -1.33 -11.57 -7.35
N LEU A 17 -1.86 -11.05 -8.47
CA LEU A 17 -3.29 -11.10 -8.72
C LEU A 17 -3.81 -12.54 -8.84
N SER A 18 -3.08 -13.41 -9.53
CA SER A 18 -3.42 -14.84 -9.63
C SER A 18 -3.50 -15.50 -8.26
N LYS A 19 -2.58 -15.19 -7.34
CA LYS A 19 -2.65 -15.71 -5.96
C LYS A 19 -3.86 -15.19 -5.18
N LEU A 20 -4.31 -13.96 -5.44
CA LEU A 20 -5.55 -13.43 -4.84
C LEU A 20 -6.78 -14.16 -5.40
N GLU A 21 -6.83 -14.41 -6.71
CA GLU A 21 -7.96 -15.09 -7.36
C GLU A 21 -8.10 -16.56 -6.95
N ASN A 22 -6.99 -17.20 -6.59
CA ASN A 22 -6.97 -18.60 -6.12
C ASN A 22 -7.03 -18.73 -4.59
N ASP A 23 -7.37 -17.65 -3.88
CA ASP A 23 -7.46 -17.60 -2.41
C ASP A 23 -6.16 -18.02 -1.68
N GLU A 24 -4.99 -17.94 -2.35
CA GLU A 24 -3.68 -18.24 -1.76
C GLU A 24 -3.17 -17.08 -0.88
N THR A 25 -3.70 -15.88 -1.09
CA THR A 25 -3.38 -14.68 -0.29
C THR A 25 -4.62 -13.83 -0.10
N GLU A 26 -4.74 -13.21 1.07
CA GLU A 26 -5.84 -12.28 1.36
C GLU A 26 -5.67 -10.96 0.62
N THR A 27 -6.78 -10.37 0.20
CA THR A 27 -6.76 -9.03 -0.41
C THR A 27 -6.46 -7.99 0.67
N SER A 28 -5.39 -7.20 0.48
CA SER A 28 -5.03 -6.14 1.41
C SER A 28 -6.02 -4.97 1.35
N GLU A 29 -6.13 -4.21 2.45
CA GLU A 29 -6.92 -2.98 2.48
C GLU A 29 -6.50 -1.99 1.39
N GLN A 30 -5.20 -1.87 1.13
CA GLN A 30 -4.65 -0.99 0.11
C GLN A 30 -5.11 -1.40 -1.28
N THR A 31 -5.03 -2.69 -1.61
CA THR A 31 -5.48 -3.23 -2.89
C THR A 31 -6.98 -3.00 -3.09
N ALA A 32 -7.79 -3.33 -2.08
CA ALA A 32 -9.23 -3.13 -2.12
C ALA A 32 -9.62 -1.65 -2.27
N PHE A 33 -8.87 -0.74 -1.64
CA PHE A 33 -9.04 0.70 -1.80
C PHE A 33 -8.74 1.17 -3.23
N ILE A 34 -7.62 0.73 -3.82
CA ILE A 34 -7.29 1.10 -5.20
C ILE A 34 -8.36 0.58 -6.17
N ILE A 35 -8.86 -0.64 -5.94
CA ILE A 35 -9.99 -1.20 -6.71
C ILE A 35 -11.24 -0.31 -6.57
N GLU A 36 -11.54 0.21 -5.38
CA GLU A 36 -12.67 1.12 -5.18
C GLU A 36 -12.50 2.45 -5.92
N ILE A 37 -11.33 3.07 -5.83
CA ILE A 37 -11.09 4.36 -6.46
C ILE A 37 -11.04 4.24 -7.99
N VAL A 38 -10.34 3.24 -8.52
CA VAL A 38 -10.09 3.07 -9.96
C VAL A 38 -11.28 2.41 -10.65
N HIS A 39 -11.81 1.33 -10.06
CA HIS A 39 -12.82 0.46 -10.70
C HIS A 39 -14.22 0.56 -10.08
N LYS A 40 -14.39 1.41 -9.05
CA LYS A 40 -15.71 1.70 -8.42
C LYS A 40 -16.37 0.50 -7.76
N PHE A 41 -15.60 -0.49 -7.33
CA PHE A 41 -16.10 -1.59 -6.50
C PHE A 41 -15.88 -1.30 -5.01
N ARG A 42 -16.91 -1.42 -4.18
CA ARG A 42 -16.77 -1.11 -2.74
C ARG A 42 -15.71 -2.00 -2.08
N MET A 43 -14.82 -1.39 -1.32
CA MET A 43 -13.77 -2.08 -0.56
C MET A 43 -14.32 -3.17 0.36
N GLU A 44 -15.42 -2.92 1.08
CA GLU A 44 -16.06 -3.93 1.95
C GLU A 44 -16.53 -5.17 1.18
N TRP A 45 -17.01 -4.98 -0.05
CA TRP A 45 -17.41 -6.07 -0.93
C TRP A 45 -16.18 -6.82 -1.46
N VAL A 46 -15.13 -6.11 -1.84
CA VAL A 46 -13.87 -6.71 -2.31
C VAL A 46 -13.19 -7.53 -1.22
N LEU A 47 -13.18 -7.04 0.03
CA LEU A 47 -12.52 -7.73 1.15
C LEU A 47 -13.33 -8.94 1.65
N ASN A 48 -14.65 -8.78 1.79
CA ASN A 48 -15.46 -9.72 2.58
C ASN A 48 -16.67 -10.28 1.82
N GLY A 49 -16.89 -9.89 0.57
CA GLY A 49 -18.09 -10.24 -0.21
C GLY A 49 -19.39 -9.65 0.33
N LYS A 50 -19.33 -8.70 1.28
CA LYS A 50 -20.49 -8.15 1.97
C LYS A 50 -20.88 -6.78 1.41
N GLY A 51 -22.19 -6.48 1.43
CA GLY A 51 -22.73 -5.18 1.04
C GLY A 51 -22.89 -4.99 -0.47
N SER A 52 -23.09 -3.74 -0.89
CA SER A 52 -23.25 -3.38 -2.31
C SER A 52 -21.93 -3.53 -3.05
N LYS A 53 -21.96 -4.17 -4.22
CA LYS A 53 -20.79 -4.32 -5.08
C LYS A 53 -20.28 -2.98 -5.64
N ILE A 54 -21.19 -2.07 -6.00
CA ILE A 54 -20.85 -0.80 -6.66
C ILE A 54 -20.76 0.31 -5.62
N ALA A 55 -19.66 1.05 -5.67
CA ALA A 55 -19.47 2.28 -4.91
C ALA A 55 -20.24 3.42 -5.60
N ILE A 56 -21.25 3.97 -4.93
CA ILE A 56 -21.73 5.32 -5.21
C ILE A 56 -20.76 6.21 -4.45
N ILE A 57 -19.86 6.88 -5.16
CA ILE A 57 -18.87 7.77 -4.53
C ILE A 57 -19.58 9.07 -4.19
N ASP A 58 -20.33 9.06 -3.10
CA ASP A 58 -20.61 10.27 -2.34
C ASP A 58 -19.44 10.44 -1.37
N ASP A 59 -18.63 11.48 -1.61
CA ASP A 59 -17.51 11.99 -0.82
C ASP A 59 -16.58 10.96 -0.14
N LEU A 60 -15.30 10.97 -0.56
CA LEU A 60 -14.20 10.20 0.03
C LEU A 60 -14.30 10.16 1.57
N LYS A 61 -14.56 8.96 2.14
CA LYS A 61 -14.72 8.81 3.60
C LYS A 61 -13.52 9.44 4.34
N GLU A 62 -13.82 10.19 5.40
CA GLU A 62 -12.88 11.02 6.16
C GLU A 62 -11.67 10.24 6.71
N GLU A 63 -11.88 8.96 7.05
CA GLU A 63 -10.83 8.03 7.49
C GLU A 63 -9.75 7.80 6.42
N TYR A 64 -10.13 7.69 5.15
CA TYR A 64 -9.18 7.48 4.05
C TYR A 64 -8.40 8.75 3.71
N THR A 65 -9.02 9.92 3.92
CA THR A 65 -8.34 11.21 3.82
C THR A 65 -7.18 11.29 4.82
N SER A 66 -7.35 10.74 6.03
CA SER A 66 -6.27 10.67 7.02
C SER A 66 -5.13 9.75 6.59
N LYS A 67 -5.43 8.52 6.13
CA LYS A 67 -4.41 7.58 5.61
C LYS A 67 -3.64 8.18 4.43
N PHE A 68 -4.34 8.83 3.49
CA PHE A 68 -3.71 9.51 2.35
C PHE A 68 -2.78 10.65 2.80
N LYS A 69 -3.21 11.48 3.75
CA LYS A 69 -2.38 12.56 4.31
C LYS A 69 -1.10 12.02 4.94
N SER A 70 -1.16 10.92 5.70
CA SER A 70 0.04 10.33 6.31
C SER A 70 1.05 9.82 5.27
N VAL A 71 0.56 9.19 4.20
CA VAL A 71 1.39 8.70 3.10
C VAL A 71 1.98 9.86 2.29
N ASP A 72 1.19 10.89 1.99
CA ASP A 72 1.64 12.12 1.32
C ASP A 72 2.73 12.83 2.14
N LEU A 73 2.58 12.92 3.47
CA LEU A 73 3.62 13.47 4.35
C LEU A 73 4.92 12.69 4.29
N LEU A 74 4.87 11.36 4.20
CA LEU A 74 6.06 10.53 4.02
C LEU A 74 6.74 10.80 2.67
N PHE A 75 5.97 10.86 1.58
CA PHE A 75 6.50 11.17 0.25
C PHE A 75 7.15 12.56 0.22
N ARG A 76 6.50 13.59 0.76
CA ARG A 76 7.08 14.94 0.85
C ARG A 76 8.40 14.95 1.63
N LYS A 77 8.49 14.22 2.74
CA LYS A 77 9.77 14.07 3.48
C LYS A 77 10.85 13.40 2.62
N MET A 78 10.49 12.41 1.81
CA MET A 78 11.43 11.75 0.90
C MET A 78 11.87 12.67 -0.26
N GLU A 79 11.02 13.59 -0.71
CA GLU A 79 11.38 14.61 -1.72
C GLU A 79 12.35 15.67 -1.17
N ILE A 80 12.12 16.13 0.07
CA ILE A 80 12.97 17.12 0.74
C ILE A 80 14.40 16.59 0.94
N TYR A 81 14.54 15.28 1.19
CA TYR A 81 15.82 14.62 1.42
C TYR A 81 16.06 13.56 0.36
N PRO A 82 16.70 13.87 -0.79
CA PRO A 82 16.79 12.97 -1.94
C PRO A 82 17.43 11.61 -1.66
N LYS A 83 18.30 11.51 -0.64
CA LYS A 83 18.91 10.24 -0.22
C LYS A 83 17.95 9.33 0.56
N SER A 84 16.84 9.86 1.08
CA SER A 84 15.86 9.11 1.86
C SER A 84 15.21 8.01 1.05
N LYS A 85 14.85 8.26 -0.22
CA LYS A 85 14.30 7.22 -1.10
C LYS A 85 15.28 6.04 -1.27
N LYS A 86 16.54 6.34 -1.60
CA LYS A 86 17.58 5.31 -1.75
C LYS A 86 17.81 4.56 -0.44
N SER A 87 17.77 5.25 0.70
CA SER A 87 18.00 4.65 2.02
C SER A 87 16.83 3.73 2.40
N PHE A 88 15.60 4.16 2.16
CA PHE A 88 14.38 3.36 2.32
C PHE A 88 14.44 2.09 1.48
N ASP A 89 14.71 2.19 0.18
CA ASP A 89 14.82 1.02 -0.71
C ASP A 89 15.96 0.09 -0.30
N SER A 90 17.08 0.63 0.18
CA SER A 90 18.23 -0.15 0.62
C SER A 90 17.96 -0.89 1.93
N TYR A 91 17.18 -0.30 2.84
CA TYR A 91 16.84 -0.89 4.14
C TYR A 91 16.09 -2.24 3.98
N PHE A 92 15.18 -2.33 3.00
CA PHE A 92 14.46 -3.58 2.73
C PHE A 92 15.30 -4.67 2.04
N LYS A 93 16.48 -4.32 1.51
CA LYS A 93 17.43 -5.30 0.94
C LYS A 93 18.32 -5.94 2.00
N LEU A 94 18.34 -5.40 3.21
CA LEU A 94 19.14 -5.93 4.32
C LEU A 94 18.53 -7.23 4.87
N SER A 95 19.36 -8.05 5.53
CA SER A 95 18.85 -9.13 6.39
C SER A 95 18.21 -8.56 7.66
N GLU A 96 17.41 -9.37 8.35
CA GLU A 96 16.80 -8.99 9.64
C GLU A 96 17.84 -8.53 10.66
N LYS A 97 18.93 -9.30 10.83
CA LYS A 97 20.04 -8.93 11.72
C LYS A 97 20.65 -7.57 11.38
N GLN A 98 20.79 -7.26 10.08
CA GLN A 98 21.35 -6.00 9.62
C GLN A 98 20.38 -4.84 9.82
N ARG A 99 19.07 -5.04 9.60
CA ARG A 99 18.05 -4.04 9.90
C ARG A 99 18.05 -3.69 11.39
N ASN A 100 18.07 -4.69 12.27
CA ASN A 100 18.12 -4.46 13.72
C ASN A 100 19.31 -3.58 14.14
N VAL A 101 20.47 -3.76 13.51
CA VAL A 101 21.65 -2.90 13.77
C VAL A 101 21.40 -1.47 13.28
N VAL A 102 20.80 -1.29 12.10
CA VAL A 102 20.45 0.03 11.58
C VAL A 102 19.44 0.73 12.50
N ASP A 103 18.42 0.01 12.96
CA ASP A 103 17.41 0.54 13.88
C ASP A 103 18.06 1.00 15.18
N GLN A 104 18.93 0.19 15.78
CA GLN A 104 19.69 0.57 16.99
C GLN A 104 20.56 1.82 16.78
N ILE A 105 21.19 1.96 15.60
CA ILE A 105 21.99 3.17 15.29
C ILE A 105 21.07 4.39 15.19
N ILE A 106 19.92 4.26 14.54
CA ILE A 106 18.94 5.35 14.42
C ILE A 106 18.45 5.74 15.82
N ASP A 107 18.05 4.77 16.63
CA ASP A 107 17.56 5.01 18.00
C ASP A 107 18.63 5.71 18.84
N CYS A 108 19.88 5.23 18.82
CA CYS A 108 21.00 5.85 19.54
C CYS A 108 21.29 7.29 19.08
N LEU A 109 21.09 7.60 17.79
CA LEU A 109 21.28 8.96 17.27
C LEU A 109 20.08 9.89 17.59
N LEU A 110 18.91 9.33 17.89
CA LEU A 110 17.69 10.06 18.23
C LEU A 110 17.53 10.25 19.75
N GLU A 111 18.03 9.32 20.56
CA GLU A 111 18.18 9.48 22.00
C GLU A 111 19.21 10.61 22.27
N LYS A 112 18.73 11.72 22.82
CA LYS A 112 19.57 12.86 23.25
C LYS A 112 20.13 12.65 24.64
#